data_AF-A0A6C0KSS8-F1
#
_entry.id   AF-A0A6C0KSS8-F1
#
_cell.length_a   1.000
_cell.length_b   1.000
_cell.length_c   1.000
_cell.angle_alpha   90.00
_cell.angle_beta   90.00
_cell.angle_gamma   90.00
#
_symmetry.space_group_name_H-M   'P 1'
#
loop_
_entity.id
_entity.type
_entity.pdbx_description
1 polymer ?
#
loop_
_entity_poly.entity_id
_entity_poly.type
_entity_poly.pdbx_seq_one_letter_code
_entity_poly.pdbx_strand_id
1 'polypeptide(L)'
;MAEGDVPSPASTLIYFILVTLGFLIFTVFTVNKSADIVAINNSKDSNVINFIYILFIIIGSYFLNVHNSRMICDQSIEWNYILIVTVMPWLIIFVLLYFILKLFPGWVSPFSNTIGYMFVSMLGVSTALEKLMPDTTNLEEKPDLVKAINTIKNNKSKFINQIDINLSNFEDFISQLRQSKIIDYGGDSADKENTDIIHLYKLITIKHVIGKIVWYILAGILISSISYNYIIGISCEKSVDQIIKDYEEANPT
;
A
#
# COMPACT_ATOMS: atom_id res chain seq x y z
N MET A 1 27.93 -31.57 -13.65
CA MET A 1 26.64 -31.04 -13.17
C MET A 1 26.83 -29.55 -13.04
N ALA A 2 26.25 -28.77 -13.95
CA ALA A 2 26.24 -27.32 -13.82
C ALA A 2 25.47 -26.95 -12.55
N GLU A 3 25.93 -25.94 -11.82
CA GLU A 3 25.16 -25.29 -10.76
C GLU A 3 23.87 -24.75 -11.40
N GLY A 4 22.82 -25.56 -11.41
CA GLY A 4 21.49 -25.14 -11.84
C GLY A 4 20.95 -24.16 -10.82
N ASP A 5 20.48 -23.01 -11.29
CA ASP A 5 19.85 -21.96 -10.50
C ASP A 5 18.91 -22.56 -9.45
N VAL A 6 19.31 -22.45 -8.18
CA VAL A 6 18.53 -22.95 -7.06
C VAL A 6 17.21 -22.18 -7.05
N PRO A 7 16.04 -22.85 -7.14
CA PRO A 7 14.76 -22.16 -7.12
C PRO A 7 14.65 -21.36 -5.83
N SER A 8 14.42 -20.06 -5.96
CA SER A 8 14.46 -19.11 -4.84
C SER A 8 13.11 -18.43 -4.67
N PRO A 9 12.61 -18.25 -3.44
CA PRO A 9 11.39 -17.48 -3.18
C PRO A 9 11.55 -16.01 -3.58
N ALA A 10 12.78 -15.56 -3.83
CA ALA A 10 13.09 -14.21 -4.21
C ALA A 10 12.40 -13.79 -5.51
N SER A 11 12.19 -14.69 -6.48
CA SER A 11 11.55 -14.32 -7.76
C SER A 11 10.10 -13.86 -7.56
N THR A 12 9.29 -14.66 -6.86
CA THR A 12 7.91 -14.33 -6.51
C THR A 12 7.83 -13.09 -5.61
N LEU A 13 8.75 -12.99 -4.63
CA LEU A 13 8.79 -11.83 -3.73
C LEU A 13 9.16 -10.52 -4.46
N ILE A 14 10.19 -10.53 -5.31
CA ILE A 14 10.62 -9.38 -6.09
C ILE A 14 9.48 -8.95 -7.02
N TYR A 15 8.85 -9.90 -7.72
CA TYR A 15 7.70 -9.61 -8.56
C TYR A 15 6.58 -8.92 -7.77
N PHE A 16 6.20 -9.49 -6.62
CA PHE A 16 5.17 -8.92 -5.77
C PHE A 16 5.52 -7.49 -5.31
N ILE A 17 6.77 -7.25 -4.87
CA ILE A 17 7.22 -5.92 -4.44
C ILE A 17 7.13 -4.93 -5.59
N LEU A 18 7.63 -5.27 -6.78
CA LEU A 18 7.62 -4.39 -7.95
C LEU A 18 6.19 -4.02 -8.37
N VAL A 19 5.28 -4.99 -8.44
CA VAL A 19 3.87 -4.73 -8.76
C VAL A 19 3.22 -3.85 -7.69
N THR A 20 3.50 -4.10 -6.41
CA THR A 20 2.93 -3.33 -5.30
C THR A 20 3.45 -1.89 -5.28
N LEU A 21 4.73 -1.68 -5.60
CA LEU A 21 5.31 -0.34 -5.78
C LEU A 21 4.69 0.38 -6.99
N GLY A 22 4.48 -0.32 -8.10
CA GLY A 22 3.77 0.22 -9.26
C GLY A 22 2.35 0.66 -8.91
N PHE A 23 1.62 -0.16 -8.16
CA PHE A 23 0.29 0.17 -7.65
C PHE A 23 0.31 1.38 -6.70
N LEU A 24 1.29 1.48 -5.80
CA LEU A 24 1.49 2.65 -4.94
C LEU A 24 1.71 3.92 -5.77
N ILE A 25 2.64 3.89 -6.73
CA ILE A 25 2.96 5.03 -7.60
C ILE A 25 1.72 5.48 -8.37
N PHE A 26 0.98 4.54 -8.96
CA PHE A 26 -0.24 4.82 -9.69
C PHE A 26 -1.32 5.45 -8.78
N THR A 27 -1.50 4.93 -7.57
CA THR A 27 -2.45 5.46 -6.59
C THR A 27 -2.06 6.88 -6.15
N VAL A 28 -0.78 7.13 -5.87
CA VAL A 28 -0.28 8.47 -5.53
C VAL A 28 -0.47 9.44 -6.70
N PHE A 29 -0.24 9.00 -7.94
CA PHE A 29 -0.46 9.81 -9.12
C PHE A 29 -1.94 10.21 -9.29
N THR A 30 -2.87 9.28 -9.14
CA THR A 30 -4.32 9.55 -9.24
C THR A 30 -4.82 10.49 -8.12
N VAL A 31 -4.32 10.31 -6.88
CA VAL A 31 -4.58 11.23 -5.76
C VAL A 31 -4.06 12.64 -6.08
N ASN A 32 -2.85 12.76 -6.62
CA ASN A 32 -2.27 14.07 -6.95
C ASN A 32 -3.02 14.78 -8.08
N LYS A 33 -3.54 14.03 -9.07
CA LYS A 33 -4.34 14.55 -10.18
C LYS A 33 -5.78 14.90 -9.81
N SER A 34 -6.28 14.41 -8.68
CA SER A 34 -7.65 14.69 -8.22
C SER A 34 -7.85 16.19 -7.93
N ALA A 35 -8.99 16.73 -8.38
CA ALA A 35 -9.29 18.15 -8.28
C ALA A 35 -9.80 18.58 -6.90
N ASP A 36 -10.57 17.72 -6.23
CA ASP A 36 -11.25 18.00 -4.96
C ASP A 36 -11.12 16.83 -3.97
N ILE A 37 -11.55 17.06 -2.72
CA ILE A 37 -11.48 16.09 -1.61
C ILE A 37 -12.31 14.82 -1.85
N VAL A 38 -13.42 14.90 -2.59
CA VAL A 38 -14.27 13.75 -2.91
C VAL A 38 -13.56 12.86 -3.94
N ALA A 39 -12.99 13.47 -4.99
CA ALA A 39 -12.19 12.78 -5.99
C ALA A 39 -10.94 12.13 -5.38
N ILE A 40 -10.28 12.79 -4.43
CA ILE A 40 -9.16 12.22 -3.66
C ILE A 40 -9.63 10.99 -2.88
N ASN A 41 -10.75 11.11 -2.16
CA ASN A 41 -11.32 10.02 -1.36
C ASN A 41 -11.71 8.80 -2.23
N ASN A 42 -12.21 9.03 -3.44
CA ASN A 42 -12.53 7.94 -4.38
C ASN A 42 -11.28 7.31 -5.01
N SER A 43 -10.24 8.11 -5.27
CA SER A 43 -9.00 7.64 -5.88
C SER A 43 -8.17 6.76 -4.93
N LYS A 44 -8.20 7.02 -3.61
CA LYS A 44 -7.39 6.28 -2.63
C LYS A 44 -7.77 4.80 -2.46
N ASP A 45 -9.02 4.45 -2.78
CA ASP A 45 -9.55 3.09 -2.62
C ASP A 45 -10.51 2.66 -3.74
N SER A 46 -10.11 2.92 -4.99
CA SER A 46 -10.89 2.44 -6.14
C SER A 46 -10.95 0.91 -6.17
N ASN A 47 -12.15 0.36 -6.01
CA ASN A 47 -12.40 -1.10 -6.04
C ASN A 47 -11.90 -1.74 -7.34
N VAL A 48 -12.04 -1.07 -8.48
CA VAL A 48 -11.62 -1.58 -9.80
C VAL A 48 -10.10 -1.70 -9.87
N ILE A 49 -9.38 -0.66 -9.43
CA ILE A 49 -7.91 -0.65 -9.45
C ILE A 49 -7.37 -1.70 -8.46
N ASN A 50 -7.96 -1.79 -7.26
CA ASN A 50 -7.62 -2.83 -6.27
C ASN A 50 -7.82 -4.24 -6.84
N PHE A 51 -8.93 -4.49 -7.55
CA PHE A 51 -9.20 -5.78 -8.16
C PHE A 51 -8.17 -6.14 -9.25
N ILE A 52 -7.86 -5.20 -10.15
CA ILE A 52 -6.84 -5.38 -11.18
C ILE A 52 -5.47 -5.69 -10.56
N TYR A 53 -5.10 -4.96 -9.50
CA TYR A 53 -3.86 -5.20 -8.75
C TYR A 53 -3.80 -6.62 -8.18
N ILE A 54 -4.85 -7.08 -7.48
CA ILE A 54 -4.91 -8.43 -6.91
C ILE A 54 -4.82 -9.49 -8.00
N LEU A 55 -5.54 -9.30 -9.12
CA LEU A 55 -5.52 -10.23 -10.25
C LEU A 55 -4.10 -10.34 -10.85
N PHE A 56 -3.44 -9.21 -11.05
CA PHE A 56 -2.08 -9.18 -11.60
C PHE A 56 -1.08 -9.87 -10.68
N ILE A 57 -1.21 -9.68 -9.37
CA ILE A 57 -0.39 -10.38 -8.38
C ILE A 57 -0.59 -11.89 -8.44
N ILE A 58 -1.84 -12.37 -8.45
CA ILE A 58 -2.14 -13.81 -8.44
C ILE A 58 -1.64 -14.47 -9.74
N ILE A 59 -1.91 -13.86 -10.89
CA ILE A 59 -1.50 -14.41 -12.20
C ILE A 59 0.02 -14.51 -12.28
N GLY A 60 0.76 -13.44 -11.97
CA GLY A 60 2.22 -13.48 -12.06
C GLY A 60 2.85 -14.39 -11.01
N SER A 61 2.32 -14.42 -9.78
CA SER A 61 2.77 -15.37 -8.75
C SER A 61 2.57 -16.82 -9.20
N TYR A 62 1.46 -17.12 -9.88
CA TYR A 62 1.19 -18.46 -10.40
C TYR A 62 2.23 -18.88 -11.44
N PHE A 63 2.49 -18.05 -12.45
CA PHE A 63 3.48 -18.39 -13.47
C PHE A 63 4.90 -18.50 -12.93
N LEU A 64 5.27 -17.67 -11.95
CA LEU A 64 6.56 -17.78 -11.27
C LEU A 64 6.66 -19.07 -10.44
N ASN A 65 5.58 -19.46 -9.76
CA ASN A 65 5.53 -20.71 -9.03
C ASN A 65 5.57 -21.93 -9.95
N VAL A 66 4.95 -21.86 -11.15
CA VAL A 66 5.09 -22.88 -12.19
C VAL A 66 6.54 -22.98 -12.66
N HIS A 67 7.20 -21.84 -12.90
CA HIS A 67 8.61 -21.82 -13.29
C HIS A 67 9.51 -22.45 -12.20
N ASN A 68 9.33 -22.06 -10.94
CA ASN A 68 10.07 -22.62 -9.81
C ASN A 68 9.83 -24.14 -9.67
N SER A 69 8.59 -24.60 -9.84
CA SER A 69 8.27 -26.03 -9.78
C SER A 69 8.93 -26.84 -10.91
N ARG A 70 9.03 -26.30 -12.14
CA ARG A 70 9.74 -26.97 -13.25
C ARG A 70 11.21 -27.20 -12.97
N MET A 71 11.85 -26.25 -12.26
CA MET A 71 13.26 -26.34 -11.88
C MET A 71 13.47 -27.43 -10.80
N ILE A 72 12.49 -27.66 -9.94
CA ILE A 72 12.54 -28.70 -8.90
C ILE A 72 12.24 -30.09 -9.48
N CYS A 73 11.30 -30.17 -10.42
CA CYS A 73 10.74 -31.43 -10.90
C CYS A 73 11.22 -31.86 -12.29
N ASP A 74 12.43 -31.47 -12.70
CA ASP A 74 13.03 -31.83 -13.99
C ASP A 74 12.04 -31.72 -15.17
N GLN A 75 11.39 -30.54 -15.29
CA GLN A 75 10.40 -30.20 -16.31
C GLN A 75 9.01 -30.87 -16.20
N SER A 76 8.76 -31.76 -15.22
CA SER A 76 7.39 -32.20 -14.92
C SER A 76 6.62 -31.12 -14.16
N ILE A 77 5.29 -31.02 -14.39
CA ILE A 77 4.47 -29.90 -13.90
C ILE A 77 3.14 -30.39 -13.34
N GLU A 78 2.94 -30.16 -12.05
CA GLU A 78 1.68 -30.39 -11.35
C GLU A 78 0.81 -29.12 -11.32
N TRP A 79 0.22 -28.78 -12.46
CA TRP A 79 -0.52 -27.51 -12.66
C TRP A 79 -1.59 -27.25 -11.60
N ASN A 80 -2.34 -28.28 -11.21
CA ASN A 80 -3.43 -28.18 -10.24
C ASN A 80 -2.91 -27.90 -8.83
N TYR A 81 -1.87 -28.62 -8.41
CA TYR A 81 -1.25 -28.41 -7.12
C TYR A 81 -0.67 -26.99 -7.02
N ILE A 82 0.09 -26.57 -8.03
CA ILE A 82 0.72 -25.24 -8.09
C ILE A 82 -0.33 -24.13 -8.04
N LEU A 83 -1.48 -24.32 -8.71
CA LEU A 83 -2.58 -23.37 -8.67
C LEU A 83 -3.15 -23.23 -7.25
N ILE A 84 -3.40 -24.34 -6.56
CA ILE A 84 -3.97 -24.34 -5.20
C ILE A 84 -3.01 -23.67 -4.22
N VAL A 85 -1.74 -24.06 -4.21
CA VAL A 85 -0.74 -23.53 -3.27
C VAL A 85 -0.39 -22.07 -3.54
N THR A 86 -0.67 -21.56 -4.75
CA THR A 86 -0.57 -20.14 -5.05
C THR A 86 -1.84 -19.41 -4.62
N VAL A 87 -2.99 -19.79 -5.15
CA VAL A 87 -4.24 -19.02 -5.01
C VAL A 87 -4.77 -19.07 -3.59
N MET A 88 -4.69 -20.20 -2.90
CA MET A 88 -5.33 -20.35 -1.59
C MET A 88 -4.70 -19.45 -0.51
N PRO A 89 -3.36 -19.38 -0.35
CA PRO A 89 -2.74 -18.40 0.54
C PRO A 89 -3.06 -16.95 0.18
N TRP A 90 -3.08 -16.60 -1.13
CA TRP A 90 -3.48 -15.27 -1.58
C TRP A 90 -4.92 -14.95 -1.22
N LEU A 91 -5.86 -15.85 -1.49
CA LEU A 91 -7.28 -15.65 -1.22
C LEU A 91 -7.55 -15.55 0.28
N ILE A 92 -6.97 -16.41 1.10
CA ILE A 92 -7.24 -16.39 2.54
C ILE A 92 -6.55 -15.18 3.17
N ILE A 93 -5.23 -15.05 3.05
CA ILE A 93 -4.48 -14.05 3.82
C ILE A 93 -4.73 -12.65 3.28
N PHE A 94 -4.65 -12.46 1.96
CA PHE A 94 -4.74 -11.12 1.39
C PHE A 94 -6.16 -10.55 1.44
N VAL A 95 -7.19 -11.36 1.17
CA VAL A 95 -8.58 -10.89 1.25
C VAL A 95 -8.96 -10.57 2.69
N LEU A 96 -8.57 -11.42 3.65
CA LEU A 96 -8.80 -11.12 5.07
C LEU A 96 -8.11 -9.82 5.49
N LEU A 97 -6.83 -9.65 5.13
CA LEU A 97 -6.11 -8.41 5.41
C LEU A 97 -6.80 -7.21 4.76
N TYR A 98 -7.20 -7.32 3.48
CA TYR A 98 -7.91 -6.26 2.76
C TYR A 98 -9.15 -5.79 3.53
N PHE A 99 -9.99 -6.73 3.98
CA PHE A 99 -11.19 -6.38 4.74
C PHE A 99 -10.87 -5.80 6.12
N ILE A 100 -9.86 -6.34 6.83
CA ILE A 100 -9.44 -5.79 8.13
C ILE A 100 -9.01 -4.33 7.96
N LEU A 101 -8.18 -4.01 6.98
CA LEU A 101 -7.71 -2.65 6.75
C LEU A 101 -8.82 -1.72 6.26
N LYS A 102 -9.81 -2.24 5.52
CA LYS A 102 -10.95 -1.48 5.02
C LYS A 102 -11.97 -1.15 6.12
N LEU A 103 -12.30 -2.12 6.96
CA LEU A 103 -13.28 -1.96 8.04
C LEU A 103 -12.68 -1.28 9.27
N PHE A 104 -11.39 -1.48 9.52
CA PHE A 104 -10.69 -0.97 10.68
C PHE A 104 -9.46 -0.16 10.24
N PRO A 105 -9.64 1.06 9.71
CA PRO A 105 -8.54 1.89 9.21
C PRO A 105 -7.50 2.23 10.28
N GLY A 106 -7.84 2.12 11.57
CA GLY A 106 -6.91 2.23 12.70
C GLY A 106 -5.74 1.24 12.65
N TRP A 107 -5.89 0.08 11.99
CA TRP A 107 -4.79 -0.87 11.77
C TRP A 107 -3.71 -0.30 10.86
N VAL A 108 -4.06 0.62 9.96
CA VAL A 108 -3.10 1.28 9.06
C VAL A 108 -2.24 2.31 9.82
N SER A 109 -2.74 2.80 10.96
CA SER A 109 -2.14 3.91 11.71
C SER A 109 -0.69 3.70 12.15
N PRO A 110 -0.23 2.53 12.65
CA PRO A 110 1.16 2.37 13.09
C PRO A 110 2.17 2.67 11.98
N PHE A 111 1.94 2.12 10.78
CA PHE A 111 2.82 2.35 9.63
C PHE A 111 2.57 3.70 8.96
N SER A 112 1.31 4.16 8.90
CA SER A 112 0.98 5.50 8.40
C SER A 112 1.63 6.61 9.24
N ASN A 113 1.58 6.51 10.57
CA ASN A 113 2.13 7.51 11.49
C ASN A 113 3.65 7.50 11.59
N THR A 114 4.28 6.40 11.18
CA THR A 114 5.74 6.24 11.19
C THR A 114 6.31 6.40 9.79
N ILE A 115 6.11 5.41 8.92
CA ILE A 115 6.65 5.36 7.57
C ILE A 115 5.91 6.36 6.68
N GLY A 116 4.58 6.35 6.68
CA GLY A 116 3.79 7.29 5.88
C GLY A 116 4.13 8.74 6.20
N TYR A 117 4.23 9.09 7.49
CA TYR A 117 4.59 10.42 7.96
C TYR A 117 5.98 10.84 7.48
N MET A 118 6.96 9.93 7.54
CA MET A 118 8.31 10.18 7.03
C MET A 118 8.27 10.60 5.56
N PHE A 119 7.53 9.87 4.71
CA PHE A 119 7.40 10.21 3.29
C PHE A 119 6.71 11.55 3.06
N VAL A 120 5.57 11.81 3.70
CA VAL A 120 4.84 13.06 3.47
C VAL A 120 5.52 14.27 4.10
N SER A 121 6.37 14.07 5.10
CA SER A 121 7.28 15.10 5.61
C SER A 121 8.26 15.56 4.54
N MET A 122 8.80 14.63 3.75
CA MET A 122 9.65 14.95 2.59
C MET A 122 8.86 15.67 1.49
N LEU A 123 7.56 15.39 1.36
CA LEU A 123 6.67 16.07 0.43
C LEU A 123 6.12 17.41 0.95
N GLY A 124 6.53 17.85 2.15
CA GLY A 124 6.19 19.17 2.67
C GLY A 124 4.87 19.28 3.44
N VAL A 125 4.35 18.19 4.03
CA VAL A 125 3.10 18.24 4.82
C VAL A 125 3.14 19.24 5.98
N SER A 126 4.31 19.41 6.60
CA SER A 126 4.51 20.40 7.67
C SER A 126 4.30 21.82 7.16
N THR A 127 4.81 22.13 5.97
CA THR A 127 4.66 23.43 5.33
C THR A 127 3.22 23.64 4.86
N ALA A 128 2.57 22.60 4.33
CA ALA A 128 1.16 22.66 3.94
C ALA A 128 0.26 22.99 5.15
N LEU A 129 0.52 22.38 6.31
CA LEU A 129 -0.20 22.67 7.54
C LEU A 129 0.05 24.11 8.04
N GLU A 130 1.30 24.59 8.00
CA GLU A 130 1.64 25.94 8.46
C GLU A 130 1.01 27.04 7.62
N LYS A 131 0.87 26.84 6.31
CA LYS A 131 0.20 27.79 5.41
C LYS A 131 -1.26 28.04 5.76
N LEU A 132 -1.91 27.09 6.44
CA LEU A 132 -3.29 27.21 6.88
C LEU A 132 -3.43 27.98 8.20
N MET A 133 -2.34 28.16 8.95
CA MET A 133 -2.37 28.81 10.26
C MET A 133 -2.06 30.30 10.12
N PRO A 134 -2.72 31.16 10.92
CA PRO A 134 -2.39 32.58 10.93
C PRO A 134 -1.00 32.84 11.52
N ASP A 135 -0.47 34.02 11.19
CA ASP A 135 0.72 34.53 11.86
C ASP A 135 0.37 34.93 13.30
N THR A 136 1.06 34.31 14.25
CA THR A 136 0.83 34.50 15.69
C THR A 136 1.30 35.86 16.19
N THR A 137 2.14 36.57 15.43
CA THR A 137 2.66 37.90 15.79
C THR A 137 1.57 38.97 15.83
N ASN A 138 0.48 38.81 15.07
CA ASN A 138 -0.63 39.76 15.02
C ASN A 138 -1.80 39.39 15.95
N LEU A 139 -1.63 38.37 16.81
CA LEU A 139 -2.68 37.79 17.67
C LEU A 139 -2.43 38.02 19.16
N GLU A 140 -1.63 39.03 19.52
CA GLU A 140 -1.21 39.31 20.91
C GLU A 140 -2.37 39.46 21.90
N GLU A 141 -3.55 39.88 21.42
CA GLU A 141 -4.77 40.02 22.23
C GLU A 141 -5.47 38.69 22.58
N LYS A 142 -4.98 37.53 22.09
CA LYS A 142 -5.58 36.19 22.31
C LYS A 142 -4.53 35.16 22.74
N PRO A 143 -4.07 35.20 24.01
CA PRO A 143 -2.96 34.37 24.47
C PRO A 143 -3.23 32.87 24.36
N ASP A 144 -4.47 32.42 24.59
CA ASP A 144 -4.83 31.00 24.50
C ASP A 144 -4.77 30.48 23.06
N LEU A 145 -5.18 31.30 22.08
CA LEU A 145 -5.12 30.96 20.66
C LEU A 145 -3.66 30.87 20.19
N VAL A 146 -2.83 31.84 20.57
CA VAL A 146 -1.39 31.84 20.28
C VAL A 146 -0.73 30.60 20.88
N LYS A 147 -1.05 30.25 22.12
CA LYS A 147 -0.55 29.04 22.78
C LYS A 147 -0.97 27.77 22.05
N ALA A 148 -2.21 27.66 21.62
CA ALA A 148 -2.72 26.51 20.86
C ALA A 148 -1.97 26.35 19.53
N ILE A 149 -1.87 27.42 18.73
CA ILE A 149 -1.15 27.42 17.43
C ILE A 149 0.32 27.06 17.63
N ASN A 150 1.00 27.65 18.61
CA ASN A 150 2.40 27.34 18.89
C ASN A 150 2.59 25.89 19.36
N THR A 151 1.64 25.35 20.13
CA THR A 151 1.67 23.94 20.52
C THR A 151 1.61 23.03 19.31
N ILE A 152 0.77 23.35 18.32
CA ILE A 152 0.67 22.60 17.06
C ILE A 152 1.94 22.76 16.23
N LYS A 153 2.45 23.99 16.05
CA LYS A 153 3.71 24.26 15.31
C LYS A 153 4.91 23.53 15.91
N ASN A 154 4.96 23.37 17.23
CA ASN A 154 6.01 22.62 17.92
C ASN A 154 5.81 21.09 17.90
N ASN A 155 4.59 20.62 17.64
CA ASN A 155 4.23 19.19 17.65
C ASN A 155 3.55 18.74 16.34
N LYS A 156 4.02 19.24 15.19
CA LYS A 156 3.41 18.99 13.87
C LYS A 156 3.19 17.51 13.60
N SER A 157 4.17 16.65 13.92
CA SER A 157 4.08 15.22 13.70
C SER A 157 2.91 14.60 14.45
N LYS A 158 2.75 14.92 15.74
CA LYS A 158 1.63 14.43 16.56
C LYS A 158 0.30 14.92 16.01
N PHE A 159 0.22 16.19 15.65
CA PHE A 159 -0.99 16.78 15.10
C PHE A 159 -1.40 16.13 13.77
N ILE A 160 -0.48 16.05 12.81
CA ILE A 160 -0.67 15.39 11.51
C ILE A 160 -1.02 13.90 11.68
N ASN A 161 -0.51 13.26 12.72
CA ASN A 161 -0.82 11.86 13.03
C ASN A 161 -2.20 11.63 13.64
N GLN A 162 -2.88 12.69 14.08
CA GLN A 162 -4.25 12.63 14.60
C GLN A 162 -5.32 12.99 13.55
N ILE A 163 -4.92 13.54 12.41
CA ILE A 163 -5.85 13.90 11.34
C ILE A 163 -6.47 12.62 10.76
N ASP A 164 -7.80 12.54 10.81
CA ASP A 164 -8.56 11.42 10.26
C ASP A 164 -8.58 11.48 8.72
N ILE A 165 -8.53 10.30 8.10
CA ILE A 165 -8.59 10.12 6.65
C ILE A 165 -10.03 10.00 6.13
N ASN A 166 -10.99 9.70 7.00
CA ASN A 166 -12.41 9.69 6.67
C ASN A 166 -12.85 11.10 6.25
N LEU A 167 -13.58 11.19 5.14
CA LEU A 167 -13.96 12.47 4.54
C LEU A 167 -14.80 13.34 5.49
N SER A 168 -15.86 12.79 6.10
CA SER A 168 -16.73 13.57 6.99
C SER A 168 -15.98 14.02 8.23
N ASN A 169 -15.19 13.13 8.83
CA ASN A 169 -14.40 13.47 10.01
C ASN A 169 -13.34 14.53 9.70
N PHE A 170 -12.75 14.49 8.50
CA PHE A 170 -11.80 15.49 8.05
C PHE A 170 -12.49 16.86 7.84
N GLU A 171 -13.64 16.88 7.17
CA GLU A 171 -14.41 18.12 6.96
C GLU A 171 -14.87 18.74 8.28
N ASP A 172 -15.37 17.93 9.21
CA ASP A 172 -15.77 18.36 10.55
C ASP A 172 -14.57 18.91 11.33
N PHE A 173 -13.42 18.23 11.26
CA PHE A 173 -12.19 18.68 11.89
C PHE A 173 -11.73 20.05 11.35
N ILE A 174 -11.71 20.22 10.02
CA ILE A 174 -11.37 21.50 9.39
C ILE A 174 -12.37 22.60 9.78
N SER A 175 -13.67 22.29 9.83
CA SER A 175 -14.72 23.22 10.29
C SER A 175 -14.48 23.68 11.73
N GLN A 176 -14.11 22.78 12.64
CA GLN A 176 -13.80 23.12 14.04
C GLN A 176 -12.54 23.99 14.15
N LEU A 177 -11.50 23.72 13.34
CA LEU A 177 -10.30 24.56 13.30
C LEU A 177 -10.61 25.98 12.80
N ARG A 178 -11.53 26.13 11.84
CA ARG A 178 -12.00 27.44 11.37
C ARG A 178 -12.77 28.19 12.46
N GLN A 179 -13.73 27.53 13.10
CA GLN A 179 -14.54 28.13 14.16
C GLN A 179 -13.69 28.61 15.34
N SER A 180 -12.63 27.87 15.66
CA SER A 180 -11.66 28.22 16.71
C SER A 180 -10.59 29.23 16.27
N LYS A 181 -10.59 29.65 15.00
CA LYS A 181 -9.58 30.55 14.40
C LYS A 181 -8.14 30.02 14.49
N ILE A 182 -7.98 28.70 14.64
CA ILE A 182 -6.67 28.03 14.58
C ILE A 182 -6.16 28.00 13.15
N ILE A 183 -7.08 27.85 12.20
CA ILE A 183 -6.85 28.16 10.79
C ILE A 183 -7.67 29.39 10.45
N ASP A 184 -7.01 30.39 9.89
CA ASP A 184 -7.61 31.67 9.52
C ASP A 184 -6.85 32.22 8.32
N TYR A 185 -7.58 32.81 7.38
CA TYR A 185 -7.02 33.47 6.24
C TYR A 185 -7.34 34.96 6.34
N GLY A 186 -6.31 35.77 6.59
CA GLY A 186 -6.38 37.20 6.34
C GLY A 186 -6.74 37.42 4.87
N GLY A 187 -7.82 38.17 4.63
CA GLY A 187 -8.56 38.17 3.38
C GLY A 187 -7.69 38.20 2.11
N ASP A 188 -7.83 37.15 1.30
CA ASP A 188 -8.05 37.24 -0.15
C ASP A 188 -8.30 35.83 -0.71
N SER A 189 -9.49 35.63 -1.29
CA SER A 189 -9.99 34.46 -2.03
C SER A 189 -10.21 33.13 -1.27
N ALA A 190 -11.48 32.77 -1.05
CA ALA A 190 -11.92 31.45 -0.61
C ALA A 190 -11.39 30.29 -1.50
N ASP A 191 -11.04 30.59 -2.76
CA ASP A 191 -10.46 29.64 -3.71
C ASP A 191 -9.06 29.16 -3.31
N LYS A 192 -8.23 30.05 -2.75
CA LYS A 192 -6.87 29.69 -2.29
C LYS A 192 -6.93 28.81 -1.05
N GLU A 193 -7.83 29.13 -0.12
CA GLU A 193 -8.07 28.32 1.08
C GLU A 193 -8.48 26.89 0.71
N ASN A 194 -9.43 26.74 -0.21
CA ASN A 194 -9.86 25.44 -0.68
C ASN A 194 -8.68 24.66 -1.29
N THR A 195 -7.80 25.34 -2.03
CA THR A 195 -6.60 24.74 -2.64
C THR A 195 -5.61 24.21 -1.58
N ASP A 196 -5.32 24.98 -0.53
CA ASP A 196 -4.39 24.56 0.52
C ASP A 196 -4.96 23.40 1.37
N ILE A 197 -6.27 23.41 1.65
CA ILE A 197 -6.96 22.31 2.36
C ILE A 197 -6.95 21.04 1.50
N ILE A 198 -7.25 21.15 0.21
CA ILE A 198 -7.15 20.05 -0.75
C ILE A 198 -5.73 19.50 -0.77
N HIS A 199 -4.71 20.36 -0.80
CA HIS A 199 -3.31 19.95 -0.80
C HIS A 199 -2.94 19.21 0.49
N LEU A 200 -3.36 19.70 1.66
CA LEU A 200 -3.18 18.99 2.92
C LEU A 200 -3.86 17.60 2.87
N TYR A 201 -5.11 17.52 2.42
CA TYR A 201 -5.84 16.26 2.34
C TYR A 201 -5.18 15.25 1.40
N LYS A 202 -4.59 15.68 0.28
CA LYS A 202 -3.76 14.83 -0.60
C LYS A 202 -2.61 14.20 0.16
N LEU A 203 -1.87 14.99 0.95
CA LEU A 203 -0.73 14.50 1.72
C LEU A 203 -1.17 13.54 2.83
N ILE A 204 -2.25 13.85 3.57
CA ILE A 204 -2.80 12.93 4.57
C ILE A 204 -3.27 11.62 3.93
N THR A 205 -3.84 11.69 2.72
CA THR A 205 -4.24 10.51 1.95
C THR A 205 -3.04 9.66 1.53
N ILE A 206 -1.98 10.29 0.99
CA ILE A 206 -0.75 9.59 0.60
C ILE A 206 -0.10 8.90 1.82
N LYS A 207 -0.03 9.59 2.96
CA LYS A 207 0.46 9.04 4.23
C LYS A 207 -0.29 7.74 4.59
N HIS A 208 -1.61 7.76 4.50
CA HIS A 208 -2.46 6.58 4.78
C HIS A 208 -2.24 5.46 3.75
N VAL A 209 -2.19 5.79 2.45
CA VAL A 209 -1.93 4.80 1.37
C VAL A 209 -0.58 4.11 1.59
N ILE A 210 0.47 4.83 1.95
CA ILE A 210 1.78 4.24 2.26
C ILE A 210 1.67 3.26 3.44
N GLY A 211 0.97 3.62 4.51
CA GLY A 211 0.72 2.70 5.63
C GLY A 211 0.02 1.41 5.19
N LYS A 212 -0.98 1.51 4.30
CA LYS A 212 -1.69 0.36 3.74
C LYS A 212 -0.77 -0.53 2.89
N ILE A 213 0.12 0.08 2.10
CA ILE A 213 1.09 -0.64 1.27
C ILE A 213 2.12 -1.40 2.12
N VAL A 214 2.56 -0.85 3.25
CA VAL A 214 3.44 -1.59 4.17
C VAL A 214 2.77 -2.86 4.67
N TRP A 215 1.49 -2.82 5.01
CA TRP A 215 0.74 -4.03 5.36
C TRP A 215 0.65 -5.04 4.22
N TYR A 216 0.37 -4.57 2.99
CA TYR A 216 0.36 -5.45 1.82
C TYR A 216 1.73 -6.09 1.61
N ILE A 217 2.82 -5.35 1.80
CA ILE A 217 4.17 -5.88 1.67
C ILE A 217 4.42 -7.00 2.69
N LEU A 218 4.03 -6.80 3.95
CA LEU A 218 4.17 -7.81 5.00
C LEU A 218 3.36 -9.08 4.69
N ALA A 219 2.13 -8.93 4.22
CA ALA A 219 1.33 -10.07 3.79
C ALA A 219 1.91 -10.77 2.57
N GLY A 220 2.39 -10.03 1.57
CA GLY A 220 3.01 -10.60 0.39
C GLY A 220 4.29 -11.39 0.71
N ILE A 221 5.10 -10.92 1.66
CA ILE A 221 6.25 -11.67 2.18
C ILE A 221 5.78 -13.00 2.78
N LEU A 222 4.79 -12.95 3.69
CA LEU A 222 4.26 -14.14 4.35
C LEU A 222 3.66 -15.14 3.34
N ILE A 223 2.84 -14.67 2.41
CA ILE A 223 2.18 -15.48 1.38
C ILE A 223 3.22 -16.12 0.45
N SER A 224 4.23 -15.37 0.05
CA SER A 224 5.32 -15.88 -0.80
C SER A 224 6.10 -16.97 -0.08
N SER A 225 6.40 -16.79 1.21
CA SER A 225 7.07 -17.80 2.04
C SER A 225 6.23 -19.07 2.18
N ILE A 226 4.92 -18.95 2.46
CA ILE A 226 4.02 -20.10 2.56
C ILE A 226 3.95 -20.85 1.22
N SER A 227 3.72 -20.13 0.12
CA SER A 227 3.61 -20.74 -1.21
C SER A 227 4.90 -21.46 -1.60
N TYR A 228 6.06 -20.84 -1.34
CA TYR A 228 7.36 -21.45 -1.60
C TYR A 228 7.58 -22.72 -0.76
N ASN A 229 7.23 -22.70 0.53
CA ASN A 229 7.37 -23.87 1.40
C ASN A 229 6.54 -25.07 0.91
N TYR A 230 5.37 -24.82 0.31
CA TYR A 230 4.60 -25.89 -0.34
C TYR A 230 5.27 -26.37 -1.63
N ILE A 231 5.81 -25.46 -2.44
CA ILE A 231 6.46 -25.81 -3.71
C ILE A 231 7.73 -26.65 -3.50
N ILE A 232 8.55 -26.35 -2.49
CA ILE A 232 9.75 -27.17 -2.20
C ILE A 232 9.40 -28.56 -1.67
N GLY A 233 8.21 -28.72 -1.08
CA GLY A 233 7.72 -29.98 -0.54
C GLY A 233 6.95 -30.81 -1.57
N ILE A 234 6.92 -30.39 -2.83
CA ILE A 234 6.16 -31.09 -3.87
C ILE A 234 6.78 -32.46 -4.17
N SER A 235 5.93 -33.47 -4.32
CA SER A 235 6.33 -34.76 -4.88
C SER A 235 6.18 -34.69 -6.39
N CYS A 236 7.28 -34.88 -7.12
CA CYS A 236 7.28 -34.81 -8.57
C CYS A 236 6.74 -36.12 -9.16
N GLU A 237 5.51 -36.12 -9.67
CA GLU A 237 4.98 -37.25 -10.43
C GLU A 237 5.36 -37.09 -11.91
N LYS A 238 5.98 -38.12 -12.47
CA LYS A 238 6.31 -38.15 -13.91
C LYS A 238 5.07 -38.57 -14.69
N SER A 239 4.80 -37.88 -15.80
CA SER A 239 3.79 -38.34 -16.76
C SER A 239 4.20 -39.66 -17.41
N VAL A 240 3.23 -40.45 -17.86
CA VAL A 240 3.49 -41.72 -18.57
C VAL A 240 4.41 -41.51 -19.78
N ASP A 241 4.19 -40.44 -20.54
CA ASP A 241 5.03 -40.10 -21.71
C ASP A 241 6.48 -39.83 -21.32
N GLN A 242 6.71 -39.19 -20.17
CA GLN A 242 8.04 -38.90 -19.67
C GLN A 242 8.72 -40.16 -19.13
N ILE A 243 7.97 -41.08 -18.53
CA ILE A 243 8.46 -42.41 -18.13
C ILE A 243 8.87 -43.23 -19.36
N ILE A 244 8.06 -43.21 -20.42
CA ILE A 244 8.36 -43.90 -21.69
C ILE A 244 9.63 -43.32 -22.31
N LYS A 245 9.73 -42.00 -22.39
CA LYS A 245 10.91 -41.31 -22.94
C LYS A 245 12.19 -41.64 -22.16
N ASP A 246 12.14 -41.58 -20.83
CA ASP A 246 13.28 -41.92 -19.97
C ASP A 246 13.69 -43.40 -20.15
N TYR A 247 12.72 -44.31 -20.38
CA TYR A 247 12.99 -45.72 -20.64
C TYR A 247 13.66 -45.98 -21.99
N GLU A 248 13.22 -45.28 -23.04
CA GLU A 248 13.82 -45.36 -24.39
C GLU A 248 15.25 -44.78 -24.42
N GLU A 249 15.49 -43.66 -23.74
CA GLU A 249 16.82 -43.06 -23.62
C GLU A 249 17.78 -43.94 -22.81
N ALA A 250 17.29 -44.67 -21.79
CA ALA A 250 18.09 -45.58 -20.99
C ALA A 250 18.42 -46.91 -21.69
N ASN A 251 17.64 -47.29 -22.71
CA ASN A 251 17.82 -48.53 -23.47
C ASN A 251 17.89 -48.24 -24.99
N PRO A 252 18.93 -47.55 -25.47
CA PRO A 252 19.08 -47.29 -26.89
C PRO A 252 19.33 -48.61 -27.65
N THR A 253 18.47 -48.92 -28.62
CA THR A 253 18.61 -50.06 -29.55
C THR A 253 19.74 -49.88 -30.54
#